data_AF-A0A662AQT6-F1
#
_entry.id   AF-A0A662AQT6-F1
#
_cell.length_a   1.000
_cell.length_b   1.000
_cell.length_c   1.000
_cell.angle_alpha   90.00
_cell.angle_beta   90.00
_cell.angle_gamma   90.00
#
_symmetry.space_group_name_H-M   'P 1'
#
loop_
_entity.id
_entity.type
_entity.pdbx_description
1 polymer ?
#
loop_
_entity_poly.entity_id
_entity_poly.type
_entity_poly.pdbx_seq_one_letter_code
_entity_poly.pdbx_strand_id
1 'polypeptide(L)'
;THLEKAVQLEDETLPLRIAHREIEGKEVFYIINDSEKAISTRVTLKAKGKFEEWDPATGEIYHVSSAPSIELLPYHGKVYRSR
;
A
#
# COMPACT_ATOMS: atom_id res chain seq x y z
N THR A 1 -18.57 -2.33 17.37
CA THR A 1 -17.94 -1.36 16.44
C THR A 1 -17.14 -2.15 15.43
N HIS A 2 -17.59 -2.24 14.17
CA HIS A 2 -16.84 -2.92 13.11
C HIS A 2 -15.68 -2.01 12.69
N LEU A 3 -14.44 -2.45 12.89
CA LEU A 3 -13.26 -1.79 12.30
C LEU A 3 -13.20 -2.19 10.83
N GLU A 4 -13.46 -1.24 9.93
CA GLU A 4 -13.21 -1.48 8.51
C GLU A 4 -11.69 -1.51 8.25
N LYS A 5 -11.23 -2.50 7.48
CA LYS A 5 -9.83 -2.54 7.02
C LYS A 5 -9.55 -1.32 6.14
N ALA A 6 -8.44 -0.63 6.43
CA ALA A 6 -8.03 0.57 5.71
C ALA A 6 -7.47 0.27 4.29
N VAL A 7 -7.03 -0.97 4.07
CA VAL A 7 -6.66 -1.49 2.74
C VAL A 7 -7.43 -2.78 2.50
N GLN A 8 -7.91 -2.95 1.27
CA GLN A 8 -8.47 -4.20 0.79
C GLN A 8 -7.54 -4.79 -0.25
N LEU A 9 -7.19 -6.07 -0.09
CA LEU A 9 -6.42 -6.82 -1.07
C LEU A 9 -7.38 -7.55 -2.03
N GLU A 10 -6.96 -7.72 -3.29
CA GLU A 10 -7.66 -8.61 -4.22
C GLU A 10 -7.60 -10.07 -3.75
N ASP A 11 -6.46 -10.47 -3.16
CA ASP A 11 -6.25 -11.76 -2.51
C ASP A 11 -5.70 -11.55 -1.08
N GLU A 12 -6.53 -11.83 -0.08
CA GLU A 12 -6.21 -11.69 1.34
C GLU A 12 -5.33 -12.84 1.89
N THR A 13 -5.04 -13.87 1.07
CA THR A 13 -4.13 -14.96 1.45
C THR A 13 -2.66 -14.65 1.15
N LEU A 14 -2.39 -13.55 0.42
CA LEU A 14 -1.04 -13.10 0.13
C LEU A 14 -0.30 -12.74 1.43
N PRO A 15 1.02 -13.05 1.52
CA PRO A 15 1.83 -12.75 2.69
C PRO A 15 2.21 -11.26 2.74
N LEU A 16 1.21 -10.38 2.73
CA LEU A 16 1.37 -8.93 2.82
C LEU A 16 1.11 -8.45 4.24
N ARG A 17 2.02 -7.61 4.75
CA ARG A 17 1.82 -6.85 6.00
C ARG A 17 1.39 -5.44 5.64
N ILE A 18 0.41 -4.94 6.39
CA ILE A 18 -0.16 -3.62 6.13
C ILE A 18 -0.18 -2.83 7.44
N ALA A 19 0.32 -1.61 7.38
CA ALA A 19 0.15 -0.59 8.41
C ALA A 19 -0.55 0.63 7.84
N HIS A 20 -1.37 1.29 8.65
CA HIS A 20 -2.08 2.51 8.30
C HIS A 20 -1.92 3.54 9.43
N ARG A 21 -1.58 4.78 9.05
CA ARG A 21 -1.44 5.94 9.94
C ARG A 21 -1.98 7.18 9.25
N GLU A 22 -2.51 8.09 10.05
CA GLU A 22 -2.71 9.48 9.64
C GLU A 22 -1.55 10.32 10.16
N ILE A 23 -0.87 11.07 9.27
CA ILE A 23 0.27 11.92 9.58
C ILE A 23 0.05 13.28 8.92
N GLU A 24 -0.02 14.35 9.71
CA GLU A 24 -0.25 15.72 9.22
C GLU A 24 -1.50 15.85 8.33
N GLY A 25 -2.58 15.14 8.68
CA GLY A 25 -3.83 15.11 7.90
C GLY A 25 -3.76 14.30 6.61
N LYS A 26 -2.68 13.53 6.41
CA LYS A 26 -2.51 12.64 5.26
C LYS A 26 -2.60 11.18 5.68
N GLU A 27 -3.32 10.42 4.89
CA GLU A 27 -3.43 8.98 5.03
C GLU A 27 -2.17 8.33 4.48
N VAL A 28 -1.50 7.53 5.30
CA VAL A 28 -0.25 6.85 4.99
C VAL A 28 -0.44 5.35 5.18
N PHE A 29 -0.32 4.60 4.10
CA PHE A 29 -0.36 3.15 4.08
C PHE A 29 1.03 2.61 3.81
N TYR A 30 1.46 1.60 4.55
CA TYR A 30 2.70 0.89 4.28
C TYR A 30 2.38 -0.57 4.02
N ILE A 31 2.75 -1.05 2.83
CA ILE A 31 2.47 -2.41 2.37
C ILE A 31 3.81 -3.10 2.16
N ILE A 32 4.02 -4.24 2.82
CA ILE A 32 5.27 -5.01 2.81
C ILE A 32 4.97 -6.41 2.33
N ASN A 33 5.78 -6.91 1.40
CA ASN A 33 5.84 -8.33 1.06
C ASN A 33 6.69 -9.05 2.12
N ASP A 34 6.07 -9.90 2.95
CA ASP A 34 6.74 -10.66 4.02
C ASP A 34 7.12 -12.07 3.53
N SER A 35 7.58 -12.16 2.28
CA SER A 35 7.96 -13.42 1.64
C SER A 35 9.14 -13.28 0.68
N GLU A 36 9.73 -14.43 0.34
CA GLU A 36 10.84 -14.56 -0.61
C GLU A 36 10.40 -14.54 -2.08
N LYS A 37 9.10 -14.43 -2.36
CA LYS A 37 8.56 -14.45 -3.73
C LYS A 37 8.06 -13.07 -4.13
N ALA A 38 8.27 -12.68 -5.39
CA ALA A 38 7.67 -11.46 -5.92
C ALA A 38 6.14 -11.59 -5.95
N ILE A 39 5.44 -10.49 -5.66
CA ILE A 39 3.99 -10.42 -5.62
C ILE A 39 3.51 -9.29 -6.51
N SER A 40 2.58 -9.62 -7.41
CA SER A 40 1.80 -8.65 -8.16
C SER A 40 0.33 -8.80 -7.79
N THR A 41 -0.30 -7.73 -7.32
CA THR A 41 -1.71 -7.75 -6.90
C THR A 41 -2.35 -6.38 -7.05
N ARG A 42 -3.68 -6.32 -7.02
CA ARG A 42 -4.41 -5.07 -6.89
C ARG A 42 -4.75 -4.80 -5.42
N VAL A 43 -4.55 -3.57 -4.99
CA VAL A 43 -4.98 -3.10 -3.66
C VAL A 43 -5.98 -1.98 -3.79
N THR A 44 -6.82 -1.79 -2.79
CA THR A 44 -7.71 -0.62 -2.67
C THR A 44 -7.42 0.09 -1.37
N LEU A 45 -6.94 1.33 -1.47
CA LEU A 45 -6.68 2.24 -0.37
C LEU A 45 -8.00 2.93 0.00
N LYS A 46 -8.55 2.62 1.17
CA LYS A 46 -9.83 3.20 1.63
C LYS A 46 -9.64 4.61 2.19
N ALA A 47 -9.26 5.53 1.33
CA ALA A 47 -9.19 6.95 1.63
C ALA A 47 -9.55 7.78 0.39
N LYS A 48 -10.06 8.99 0.61
CA LYS A 48 -10.44 9.90 -0.48
C LYS A 48 -9.19 10.59 -1.03
N GLY A 49 -9.16 10.83 -2.34
CA GLY A 49 -8.16 11.67 -2.98
C GLY A 49 -7.21 10.92 -3.91
N LYS A 50 -6.15 11.62 -4.33
CA LYS A 50 -5.07 11.08 -5.14
C LYS A 50 -3.97 10.58 -4.22
N PHE A 51 -3.23 9.56 -4.65
CA PHE A 51 -2.15 8.98 -3.87
C PHE A 51 -0.81 9.16 -4.57
N GLU A 52 0.23 9.12 -3.76
CA GLU A 52 1.60 8.92 -4.19
C GLU A 52 2.04 7.52 -3.74
N GLU A 53 2.60 6.73 -4.64
CA GLU A 53 3.39 5.55 -4.33
C GLU A 53 4.84 6.00 -4.14
N TRP A 54 5.40 5.66 -3.00
CA TRP A 54 6.79 5.93 -2.64
C TRP A 54 7.48 4.60 -2.50
N ASP A 55 8.59 4.43 -3.21
CA ASP A 55 9.47 3.29 -3.05
C ASP A 55 10.68 3.70 -2.18
N PRO A 56 10.74 3.28 -0.90
CA PRO A 56 11.84 3.63 -0.03
C PRO A 56 13.18 3.03 -0.47
N ALA A 57 13.18 1.97 -1.28
CA ALA A 57 14.40 1.32 -1.74
C ALA A 57 15.09 2.10 -2.87
N THR A 58 14.31 2.79 -3.72
CA THR A 58 14.83 3.57 -4.86
C THR A 58 14.74 5.07 -4.66
N GLY A 59 13.89 5.53 -3.74
CA GLY A 59 13.55 6.94 -3.55
C GLY A 59 12.56 7.48 -4.60
N GLU A 60 12.07 6.63 -5.49
CA GLU A 60 11.14 7.04 -6.55
C GLU A 60 9.73 7.30 -5.99
N ILE A 61 9.07 8.29 -6.60
CA ILE A 61 7.71 8.69 -6.24
C ILE A 61 6.86 8.73 -7.50
N TYR A 62 5.76 7.99 -7.48
CA TYR A 62 4.80 7.89 -8.57
C TYR A 62 3.41 8.36 -8.13
N HIS A 63 2.66 8.97 -9.04
CA HIS A 63 1.26 9.29 -8.78
C HIS A 63 0.37 8.10 -9.11
N VAL A 64 -0.51 7.72 -8.19
CA VAL A 64 -1.39 6.56 -8.35
C VAL A 64 -2.83 6.88 -7.95
N SER A 65 -3.76 6.06 -8.43
CA SER A 65 -5.17 6.11 -8.01
C SER A 65 -5.33 5.48 -6.62
N SER A 66 -6.54 5.50 -6.07
CA SER A 66 -6.87 4.81 -4.81
C SER A 66 -6.91 3.28 -4.95
N ALA A 67 -6.82 2.73 -6.16
CA ALA A 67 -6.82 1.29 -6.41
C ALA A 67 -5.68 0.86 -7.35
N PRO A 68 -4.41 1.02 -6.94
CA PRO A 68 -3.28 0.69 -7.79
C PRO A 68 -3.10 -0.82 -7.96
N SER A 69 -2.62 -1.22 -9.13
CA SER A 69 -1.90 -2.49 -9.28
C SER A 69 -0.48 -2.28 -8.77
N ILE A 70 -0.02 -3.15 -7.88
CA ILE A 70 1.27 -3.02 -7.22
C ILE A 70 2.13 -4.24 -7.53
N GLU A 71 3.42 -4.01 -7.63
CA GLU A 71 4.44 -5.04 -7.67
C GLU A 71 5.40 -4.83 -6.50
N LEU A 72 5.61 -5.89 -5.72
CA LEU A 72 6.53 -5.93 -4.59
C LEU A 72 7.52 -7.08 -4.80
N LEU A 73 8.80 -6.72 -4.85
CA LEU A 73 9.89 -7.71 -4.85
C LEU A 73 9.93 -8.48 -3.51
N PRO A 74 10.70 -9.57 -3.42
CA PRO A 74 10.91 -10.28 -2.16
C PRO A 74 11.33 -9.32 -1.04
N TYR A 75 10.64 -9.36 0.10
CA TYR A 75 10.90 -8.52 1.28
C TYR A 75 10.83 -7.00 1.04
N HIS A 76 10.24 -6.57 -0.08
CA HIS A 76 10.10 -5.17 -0.44
C HIS A 76 8.84 -4.56 0.17
N GLY A 77 8.87 -3.25 0.42
CA GLY A 77 7.70 -2.52 0.87
C GLY A 77 7.60 -1.17 0.17
N LYS A 78 6.36 -0.72 -0.01
CA LYS A 78 6.03 0.57 -0.63
C LYS A 78 5.08 1.34 0.27
N VAL A 79 5.24 2.65 0.29
CA VAL A 79 4.38 3.57 1.05
C VAL A 79 3.41 4.25 0.09
N TYR A 80 2.14 4.31 0.46
CA TYR A 80 1.12 5.04 -0.27
C TYR A 80 0.63 6.20 0.60
N ARG A 81 0.74 7.43 0.09
CA ARG A 81 0.37 8.63 0.84
C ARG A 81 -0.70 9.43 0.11
N SER A 82 -1.77 9.84 0.78
CA SER A 82 -2.76 10.76 0.21
C SER A 82 -2.16 12.15 -0.02
N ARG A 83 -2.56 12.79 -1.11
CA ARG A 83 -2.22 14.18 -1.41
C ARG A 83 -3.19 15.17 -0.78
#